data_AF-A0A259CQ30-F1
#
_entry.id   AF-A0A259CQ30-F1
#
_cell.length_a   1.000
_cell.length_b   1.000
_cell.length_c   1.000
_cell.angle_alpha   90.00
_cell.angle_beta   90.00
_cell.angle_gamma   90.00
#
_symmetry.space_group_name_H-M   'P 1'
#
loop_
_entity.id
_entity.type
_entity.pdbx_description
1 polymer ?
#
loop_
_entity_poly.entity_id
_entity_poly.type
_entity_poly.pdbx_seq_one_letter_code
_entity_poly.pdbx_strand_id
1 'polypeptide(L)'
;MIDFTSSELYSYTIFGVILNFVFSMALGVYLSNNIGVEEMVMSKGDQEQPWWMFLTLIIPFAKMIITLYRVAILQFYFLNEGKTHKDFWIYLTSK
;
A
#
# COMPACT_ATOMS: atom_id res chain seq x y z
N MET A 1 -29.83 1.65 -18.53
CA MET A 1 -28.69 2.41 -17.98
C MET A 1 -28.22 1.69 -16.74
N ILE A 2 -26.93 1.36 -16.65
CA ILE A 2 -26.35 0.76 -15.44
C ILE A 2 -26.27 1.89 -14.39
N ASP A 3 -27.06 1.79 -13.32
CA ASP A 3 -27.07 2.79 -12.25
C ASP A 3 -25.94 2.53 -11.25
N PHE A 4 -24.77 3.10 -11.56
CA PHE A 4 -23.52 3.03 -10.78
C PHE A 4 -23.62 3.54 -9.34
N THR A 5 -24.78 4.09 -8.93
CA THR A 5 -25.03 4.65 -7.60
C THR A 5 -25.75 3.67 -6.66
N SER A 6 -26.21 2.53 -7.17
CA SER A 6 -26.94 1.54 -6.38
C SER A 6 -26.02 0.75 -5.46
N SER A 7 -26.44 0.59 -4.20
CA SER A 7 -25.73 -0.20 -3.16
C SER A 7 -25.42 -1.64 -3.63
N GLU A 8 -26.28 -2.19 -4.50
CA GLU A 8 -26.14 -3.51 -5.09
C GLU A 8 -24.93 -3.60 -6.03
N LEU A 9 -24.75 -2.65 -6.96
CA LEU A 9 -23.57 -2.64 -7.84
C LEU A 9 -22.27 -2.45 -7.08
N TYR A 10 -22.26 -1.61 -6.05
CA TYR A 10 -21.09 -1.44 -5.18
C TYR A 10 -20.72 -2.74 -4.48
N SER A 11 -21.73 -3.43 -3.92
CA SER A 11 -21.55 -4.71 -3.23
C SER A 11 -21.05 -5.81 -4.18
N TYR A 12 -21.63 -5.93 -5.37
CA TYR A 12 -21.18 -6.89 -6.37
C TYR A 12 -19.77 -6.58 -6.88
N THR A 13 -19.42 -5.30 -7.04
CA THR A 13 -18.09 -4.88 -7.48
C THR A 13 -17.03 -5.22 -6.42
N ILE A 14 -17.29 -4.89 -5.15
CA ILE A 14 -16.40 -5.24 -4.05
C ILE A 14 -16.26 -6.74 -3.91
N PHE A 15 -17.37 -7.48 -3.99
CA PHE A 15 -17.34 -8.93 -3.92
C PHE A 15 -16.52 -9.53 -5.07
N GLY A 16 -16.67 -9.00 -6.29
CA GLY A 16 -15.86 -9.40 -7.45
C GLY A 16 -14.37 -9.13 -7.24
N VAL A 17 -14.00 -7.98 -6.67
CA VAL A 17 -12.60 -7.64 -6.34
C VAL A 17 -12.04 -8.59 -5.28
N ILE A 18 -12.80 -8.86 -4.21
CA ILE A 18 -12.39 -9.78 -3.14
C ILE A 18 -12.23 -11.20 -3.70
N LEU A 19 -13.20 -11.70 -4.48
CA LEU A 19 -13.11 -13.02 -5.10
C LEU A 19 -11.90 -13.12 -6.03
N ASN A 20 -11.67 -12.12 -6.88
CA ASN A 20 -10.51 -12.10 -7.76
C ASN A 20 -9.19 -12.19 -6.98
N PHE A 21 -9.09 -11.45 -5.87
CA PHE A 21 -7.94 -11.51 -4.98
C PHE A 21 -7.75 -12.90 -4.35
N VAL A 22 -8.83 -13.49 -3.83
CA VAL A 22 -8.80 -14.84 -3.23
C VAL A 22 -8.37 -15.89 -4.25
N PHE A 23 -8.93 -15.89 -5.46
CA PHE A 23 -8.53 -16.81 -6.53
C PHE A 23 -7.07 -16.60 -6.95
N SER A 24 -6.64 -15.35 -7.09
CA SER A 24 -5.25 -15.04 -7.44
C SER A 24 -4.27 -15.53 -6.37
N MET A 25 -4.62 -15.37 -5.09
CA MET A 25 -3.81 -15.87 -3.98
C MET A 25 -3.80 -17.40 -3.93
N ALA A 26 -4.95 -18.05 -4.07
CA ALA A 26 -5.05 -19.51 -4.09
C ALA A 26 -4.24 -20.12 -5.25
N LEU A 27 -4.31 -19.50 -6.43
CA LEU A 27 -3.50 -19.88 -7.59
C LEU A 27 -2.01 -19.65 -7.32
N GLY A 28 -1.63 -18.52 -6.71
CA GLY A 28 -0.25 -18.25 -6.32
C GLY A 28 0.31 -19.31 -5.36
N VAL A 29 -0.45 -19.70 -4.34
CA VAL A 29 -0.08 -20.77 -3.41
C VAL A 29 0.00 -22.13 -4.12
N TYR A 30 -0.97 -22.44 -4.99
CA TYR A 30 -0.96 -23.66 -5.78
C TYR A 30 0.30 -23.76 -6.66
N LEU A 31 0.63 -22.71 -7.42
CA LEU A 31 1.84 -22.69 -8.25
C LEU A 31 3.12 -22.74 -7.40
N SER A 32 3.15 -22.00 -6.28
CA SER A 32 4.29 -22.00 -5.35
C SER A 32 4.58 -23.40 -4.80
N ASN A 33 3.55 -24.19 -4.51
CA ASN A 33 3.72 -25.55 -4.00
C ASN A 33 4.17 -26.56 -5.07
N ASN A 34 3.87 -26.31 -6.35
CA ASN A 34 4.17 -27.24 -7.45
C ASN A 34 5.49 -26.92 -8.17
N ILE A 35 5.86 -25.63 -8.27
CA ILE A 35 7.03 -25.16 -9.02
C ILE A 35 8.14 -24.69 -8.05
N GLY A 36 7.78 -24.28 -6.83
CA GLY A 36 8.72 -23.67 -5.88
C GLY A 36 8.92 -22.18 -6.18
N VAL A 37 8.94 -21.36 -5.12
CA VAL A 37 9.02 -19.89 -5.23
C VAL A 37 10.28 -19.44 -5.98
N GLU A 38 11.39 -20.16 -5.81
CA GLU A 38 12.68 -19.87 -6.44
C GLU A 38 12.63 -20.05 -7.96
N GLU A 39 12.10 -21.18 -8.45
CA GLU A 39 11.86 -21.39 -9.88
C GLU A 39 10.81 -20.43 -10.43
N MET A 40 9.79 -20.04 -9.66
CA MET A 40 8.82 -19.02 -10.11
C MET A 40 9.46 -17.64 -10.28
N VAL A 41 10.45 -17.29 -9.46
CA VAL A 41 11.20 -16.03 -9.56
C VAL A 41 12.23 -16.09 -10.68
N MET A 42 12.86 -17.25 -10.92
CA MET A 42 13.82 -17.44 -12.01
C MET A 42 13.15 -17.65 -13.38
N SER A 43 11.97 -18.26 -13.43
CA SER A 43 11.15 -18.51 -14.62
C SER A 43 10.22 -17.33 -14.96
N LYS A 44 10.12 -16.32 -14.08
CA LYS A 44 9.57 -15.02 -14.44
C LYS A 44 10.48 -14.46 -15.53
N GLY A 45 10.08 -14.75 -16.77
CA GLY A 45 10.86 -14.51 -17.97
C GLY A 45 11.37 -13.08 -18.00
N ASP A 46 12.45 -12.92 -18.75
CA ASP A 46 13.27 -11.74 -19.00
C ASP A 46 12.47 -10.52 -19.48
N GLN A 47 11.46 -10.11 -18.72
CA GLN A 47 10.76 -8.86 -18.89
C GLN A 47 11.59 -7.81 -18.20
N GLU A 48 12.34 -7.07 -19.01
CA GLU A 48 12.97 -5.84 -18.60
C GLU A 48 11.92 -4.95 -17.93
N GLN A 49 12.00 -4.83 -16.60
CA GLN A 49 11.12 -3.95 -15.86
C GLN A 49 11.35 -2.54 -16.38
N PRO A 50 10.31 -1.84 -16.88
CA PRO A 50 10.48 -0.48 -17.35
C PRO A 50 10.93 0.38 -16.17
N TRP A 51 11.94 1.21 -16.37
CA TRP A 51 12.52 2.05 -15.33
C TRP A 51 11.50 2.96 -14.62
N TRP A 52 10.38 3.27 -15.29
CA TRP A 52 9.24 3.99 -14.70
C TRP A 52 8.51 3.19 -13.60
N MET A 53 8.51 1.86 -13.65
CA MET A 53 7.91 1.02 -12.61
C MET A 53 8.62 1.22 -11.27
N PHE A 54 9.94 1.42 -11.29
CA PHE A 54 10.71 1.77 -10.11
C PHE A 54 10.24 3.10 -9.48
N LEU A 55 9.89 4.11 -10.30
CA LEU A 55 9.33 5.36 -9.80
C LEU A 55 7.98 5.17 -9.12
N THR A 56 7.14 4.26 -9.63
CA THR A 56 5.85 3.93 -8.99
C THR A 56 6.02 3.26 -7.63
N LEU A 57 7.10 2.51 -7.43
CA LEU A 57 7.45 1.92 -6.14
C LEU A 57 8.02 2.96 -5.17
N ILE A 58 8.87 3.88 -5.65
CA ILE A 58 9.50 4.91 -4.79
C ILE A 58 8.45 5.82 -4.14
N ILE A 59 7.40 6.23 -4.87
CA ILE A 59 6.44 7.23 -4.38
C ILE A 59 5.75 6.78 -3.06
N PRO A 60 5.19 5.56 -2.94
CA PRO A 60 4.67 5.03 -1.68
C PRO A 60 5.70 5.00 -0.54
N PHE A 61 6.92 4.54 -0.82
CA PHE A 61 7.97 4.45 0.22
C PHE A 61 8.44 5.83 0.69
N ALA A 62 8.60 6.79 -0.22
CA ALA A 62 8.93 8.17 0.13
C ALA A 62 7.84 8.80 1.02
N LYS A 63 6.56 8.58 0.68
CA LYS A 63 5.44 9.05 1.51
C LYS A 63 5.44 8.42 2.90
N MET A 64 5.79 7.13 2.99
CA MET A 64 5.94 6.43 4.26
C MET A 64 7.03 7.07 5.13
N ILE A 65 8.21 7.34 4.56
CA ILE A 65 9.33 7.99 5.26
C ILE A 65 8.92 9.36 5.82
N ILE A 66 8.25 10.19 5.01
CA ILE A 66 7.76 11.51 5.45
C ILE A 66 6.78 11.35 6.62
N THR A 67 5.92 10.34 6.57
CA THR A 67 4.96 10.05 7.65
C THR A 67 5.67 9.64 8.93
N LEU A 68 6.64 8.72 8.83
CA LEU A 68 7.44 8.28 9.96
C LEU A 68 8.23 9.44 10.59
N TYR A 69 8.80 10.32 9.78
CA TYR A 69 9.48 11.53 10.26
C TYR A 69 8.54 12.44 11.05
N ARG A 70 7.32 12.69 10.54
CA ARG A 70 6.32 13.50 11.25
C ARG A 70 5.92 12.86 12.58
N VAL A 71 5.71 11.55 12.59
CA VAL A 71 5.38 10.80 13.82
C VAL A 71 6.55 10.85 14.80
N ALA A 72 7.79 10.69 14.33
CA ALA A 72 8.97 10.76 15.18
C ALA A 72 9.10 12.12 15.87
N ILE A 73 8.87 13.23 15.15
CA ILE A 73 8.87 14.57 15.76
C ILE A 73 7.80 14.68 16.84
N LEU A 74 6.56 14.27 16.53
CA LEU A 74 5.47 14.30 17.50
C LEU A 74 5.82 13.51 18.77
N GLN A 75 6.31 12.28 18.60
CA GLN A 75 6.61 11.38 19.71
C GLN A 75 7.78 11.89 20.55
N PHE A 76 8.92 12.21 19.92
CA PHE A 76 10.14 12.53 20.64
C PHE A 76 10.19 13.97 21.17
N TYR A 77 9.68 14.96 20.40
CA TYR A 77 9.85 16.38 20.74
C TYR A 77 8.61 17.03 21.37
N PHE A 78 7.43 16.41 21.24
CA PHE A 78 6.21 16.97 21.81
C PHE A 78 5.69 16.10 22.95
N LEU A 79 5.31 14.86 22.66
CA LEU A 79 4.64 14.02 23.65
C LEU A 79 5.57 13.62 24.80
N ASN A 80 6.84 13.30 24.51
CA ASN A 80 7.81 12.93 25.54
C ASN A 80 8.25 14.12 26.43
N GLU A 81 8.09 15.36 25.95
CA GLU A 81 8.35 16.59 26.71
C GLU A 81 7.10 17.13 27.42
N GLY A 82 5.96 16.42 27.33
CA GLY A 82 4.68 16.84 27.93
C GLY A 82 3.95 17.95 27.16
N LYS A 83 4.38 18.28 25.94
CA LYS A 83 3.71 19.25 25.06
C LYS A 83 2.46 18.61 24.43
N THR A 84 1.48 19.45 24.11
CA THR A 84 0.20 18.97 23.61
C THR A 84 0.20 18.80 22.10
N HIS A 85 -0.72 17.99 21.58
CA HIS A 85 -0.97 17.84 20.14
C HIS A 85 -1.27 19.17 19.45
N LYS A 86 -1.78 20.18 20.19
CA LYS A 86 -2.01 21.53 19.70
C LYS A 86 -0.71 22.27 19.39
N ASP A 87 0.33 22.07 20.20
CA ASP A 87 1.64 22.68 19.99
C ASP A 87 2.34 22.08 18.77
N PHE A 88 2.16 20.77 18.56
CA PHE A 88 2.63 20.09 17.33
C PHE A 88 1.90 20.61 16.09
N TRP A 89 0.60 20.84 16.17
CA TRP A 89 -0.16 21.43 15.07
C TRP A 89 0.33 22.83 14.73
N ILE A 90 0.54 23.68 15.74
CA ILE A 90 1.11 25.01 15.57
C ILE A 90 2.49 24.91 14.92
N TYR A 91 3.36 24.00 15.36
CA TYR A 91 4.68 23.77 14.74
C TYR A 91 4.59 23.38 13.26
N LEU A 92 3.63 22.51 12.89
CA LEU A 92 3.44 22.11 11.49
C LEU A 92 2.93 23.27 10.61
N THR A 93 2.13 24.18 11.18
CA THR A 93 1.53 25.31 10.46
C THR A 93 2.29 26.63 10.63
N SER A 94 3.31 26.69 11.49
CA SER A 94 4.11 27.87 11.81
C SER A 94 5.21 28.14 10.77
N LYS A 95 4.95 27.86 9.50
CA LYS A 95 5.90 28.07 8.40
C LYS A 95 5.46 29.21 7.50
#